data_AF-A0A7J0DRP5-F1
#
_entry.id   AF-A0A7J0DRP5-F1
#
_cell.length_a   1.000
_cell.length_b   1.000
_cell.length_c   1.000
_cell.angle_alpha   90.00
_cell.angle_beta   90.00
_cell.angle_gamma   90.00
#
_symmetry.space_group_name_H-M   'P 1'
#
loop_
_entity.id
_entity.type
_entity.pdbx_description
1 polymer ?
#
loop_
_entity_poly.entity_id
_entity_poly.type
_entity_poly.pdbx_seq_one_letter_code
_entity_poly.pdbx_strand_id
1 'polypeptide(L)'
;MAFAHFVLTGGRFVYASLICFLILKFVLSMSPIFIRHLSEEDIRVANSVDIRSLRHPQYDLERVKKTEWLVVIGVCTHLGCIPIPNAGDCGGWFCPCHGSHYDISSRIRNGPAPYNLEVPIYTFLDENQLLIRATGK
;
A
#
# COMPACT_ATOMS: atom_id res chain seq x y z
N MET A 1 -42.22 -33.11 17.03
CA MET A 1 -40.95 -33.21 16.29
C MET A 1 -39.87 -32.64 17.18
N ALA A 2 -39.09 -33.53 17.78
CA ALA A 2 -38.05 -33.22 18.74
C ALA A 2 -36.80 -32.72 18.02
N PHE A 3 -36.10 -31.76 18.62
CA PHE A 3 -34.70 -31.87 19.05
C PHE A 3 -34.12 -30.47 19.28
N ALA A 4 -34.65 -29.81 20.32
CA ALA A 4 -33.94 -28.80 21.09
C ALA A 4 -32.94 -29.50 22.04
N HIS A 5 -32.01 -30.26 21.47
CA HIS A 5 -30.98 -31.01 22.18
C HIS A 5 -29.70 -30.97 21.35
N PHE A 6 -28.99 -29.83 21.33
CA PHE A 6 -27.52 -29.86 21.23
C PHE A 6 -26.86 -28.54 21.66
N VAL A 7 -27.32 -27.98 22.79
CA VAL A 7 -26.51 -27.04 23.58
C VAL A 7 -25.59 -27.88 24.47
N LEU A 8 -24.62 -28.60 23.90
CA LEU A 8 -23.58 -29.32 24.65
C LEU A 8 -22.18 -29.31 23.99
N THR A 9 -21.99 -28.61 22.86
CA THR A 9 -20.66 -28.47 22.20
C THR A 9 -20.24 -27.01 21.98
N GLY A 10 -20.70 -26.10 22.85
CA GLY A 10 -20.39 -24.67 22.77
C GLY A 10 -18.89 -24.32 22.71
N GLY A 11 -17.98 -25.23 23.10
CA GLY A 11 -16.53 -25.01 23.03
C GLY A 11 -15.91 -25.09 21.61
N ARG A 12 -16.42 -25.93 20.69
CA ARG A 12 -15.79 -26.14 19.37
C ARG A 12 -16.23 -25.11 18.33
N PHE A 13 -17.49 -24.67 18.35
CA PHE A 13 -17.98 -23.64 17.43
C PHE A 13 -17.41 -22.25 17.75
N VAL A 14 -17.29 -21.90 19.03
CA VAL A 14 -16.74 -20.60 19.45
C VAL A 14 -15.24 -20.53 19.14
N TYR A 15 -14.47 -21.60 19.34
CA TYR A 15 -13.04 -21.64 18.97
C TYR A 15 -12.80 -21.60 17.46
N ALA A 16 -13.56 -22.38 16.67
CA ALA A 16 -13.44 -22.34 15.22
C ALA A 16 -13.80 -20.95 14.67
N SER A 17 -14.80 -20.28 15.24
CA SER A 17 -15.18 -18.92 14.88
C SER A 17 -14.12 -17.88 15.27
N LEU A 18 -13.51 -17.97 16.46
CA LEU A 18 -12.43 -17.07 16.89
C LEU A 18 -11.16 -17.24 16.06
N ILE A 19 -10.73 -18.47 15.79
CA ILE A 19 -9.55 -18.73 14.95
C ILE A 19 -9.81 -18.24 13.52
N CYS A 20 -10.97 -18.55 12.93
CA CYS A 20 -11.34 -18.02 11.61
C CYS A 20 -11.41 -16.50 11.62
N PHE A 21 -11.95 -15.86 12.67
CA PHE A 21 -12.00 -14.41 12.79
C PHE A 21 -10.61 -13.79 12.93
N LEU A 22 -9.70 -14.42 13.68
CA LEU A 22 -8.31 -13.98 13.80
C LEU A 22 -7.54 -14.16 12.49
N ILE A 23 -7.73 -15.27 11.79
CA ILE A 23 -7.14 -15.50 10.46
C ILE A 23 -7.69 -14.50 9.44
N LEU A 24 -9.01 -14.29 9.41
CA LEU A 24 -9.65 -13.29 8.56
C LEU A 24 -9.12 -11.90 8.88
N LYS A 25 -9.07 -11.51 10.15
CA LYS A 25 -8.54 -10.21 10.58
C LYS A 25 -7.08 -10.04 10.18
N PHE A 26 -6.26 -11.09 10.34
CA PHE A 26 -4.85 -11.07 9.95
C PHE A 26 -4.67 -10.94 8.44
N VAL A 27 -5.38 -11.74 7.64
CA VAL A 27 -5.32 -11.68 6.18
C VAL A 27 -5.84 -10.34 5.66
N LEU A 28 -6.93 -9.81 6.24
CA LEU A 28 -7.50 -8.52 5.88
C LEU A 28 -6.64 -7.33 6.32
N SER A 29 -5.77 -7.48 7.33
CA SER A 29 -4.84 -6.43 7.74
C SER A 29 -3.55 -6.42 6.93
N MET A 30 -3.33 -7.39 6.03
CA MET A 30 -2.14 -7.41 5.18
C MET A 30 -2.33 -6.47 3.99
N SER A 31 -1.60 -5.36 3.99
CA SER A 31 -1.48 -4.49 2.83
C SER A 31 -0.20 -4.82 2.06
N PRO A 32 -0.25 -4.92 0.72
CA PRO A 32 0.97 -5.09 -0.07
C PRO A 32 1.89 -3.88 0.12
N ILE A 33 3.19 -4.12 0.20
CA ILE A 33 4.20 -3.07 0.24
C ILE A 33 5.06 -3.21 -1.01
N PHE A 34 5.23 -2.11 -1.73
CA PHE A 34 6.12 -2.02 -2.87
C PHE A 34 7.43 -1.39 -2.43
N ILE A 35 8.53 -2.05 -2.78
CA ILE A 35 9.89 -1.58 -2.60
C ILE A 35 10.50 -1.50 -3.98
N ARG A 36 10.93 -0.31 -4.39
CA ARG A 36 11.54 -0.07 -5.71
C ARG A 36 12.90 0.61 -5.52
N HIS A 37 13.91 0.05 -6.17
CA HIS A 37 15.19 0.73 -6.36
C HIS A 37 15.07 1.69 -7.53
N LEU A 38 15.38 2.97 -7.31
CA LEU A 38 15.28 4.04 -8.30
C LEU A 38 16.64 4.25 -8.98
N SER A 39 16.62 4.37 -10.31
CA SER A 39 17.81 4.81 -11.07
C SER A 39 18.03 6.31 -10.91
N GLU A 40 19.22 6.80 -11.28
CA GLU A 40 19.49 8.25 -11.30
C GLU A 40 18.52 9.03 -12.21
N GLU A 41 18.11 8.40 -13.32
CA GLU A 41 17.09 8.97 -14.21
C GLU A 41 15.75 9.10 -13.50
N ASP A 42 15.32 8.05 -12.80
CA ASP A 42 14.07 8.03 -12.06
C ASP A 42 14.04 9.14 -11.01
N ILE A 43 15.13 9.32 -10.27
CA ILE A 43 15.29 10.36 -9.25
C ILE A 43 15.24 11.75 -9.91
N ARG A 44 15.90 11.93 -11.06
CA ARG A 44 15.88 13.20 -11.80
C ARG A 44 14.47 13.54 -12.29
N VAL A 45 13.75 12.57 -12.84
CA VAL A 45 12.36 12.72 -13.29
C VAL A 45 11.44 13.02 -12.10
N ALA A 46 11.60 12.35 -10.97
CA ALA A 46 10.80 12.60 -9.77
C ALA A 46 10.95 14.05 -9.26
N ASN A 47 12.18 14.56 -9.29
CA ASN A 47 12.53 15.90 -8.80
C ASN A 47 12.23 17.03 -9.79
N SER A 48 12.11 16.75 -11.08
CA SER A 48 11.77 17.76 -12.11
C SER A 48 10.28 18.08 -12.19
N VAL A 49 9.44 17.31 -11.51
CA VAL A 49 7.99 17.51 -11.44
C VAL A 49 7.66 18.83 -10.75
N ASP A 50 6.86 19.68 -11.42
CA ASP A 50 6.23 20.84 -10.76
C ASP A 50 5.20 20.38 -9.73
N ILE A 51 5.47 20.68 -8.47
CA ILE A 51 4.66 20.26 -7.33
C ILE A 51 3.33 20.99 -7.26
N ARG A 52 3.24 22.19 -7.83
CA ARG A 52 1.96 22.94 -7.87
C ARG A 52 0.96 22.31 -8.83
N SER A 53 1.44 21.53 -9.80
CA SER A 53 0.60 20.76 -10.71
C SER A 53 -0.01 19.50 -10.07
N LEU A 54 0.46 19.11 -8.89
CA LEU A 54 0.01 17.89 -8.22
C LEU A 54 -1.30 18.10 -7.46
N ARG A 55 -2.19 17.11 -7.54
CA ARG A 55 -3.41 17.08 -6.72
C ARG A 55 -3.11 17.00 -5.23
N HIS A 56 -2.10 16.21 -4.87
CA HIS A 56 -1.61 16.07 -3.50
C HIS A 56 -0.12 16.45 -3.48
N PRO A 57 0.18 17.77 -3.37
CA PRO A 57 1.54 18.31 -3.45
C PRO A 57 2.46 17.69 -2.40
N GLN A 58 3.54 17.07 -2.85
CA GLN A 58 4.58 16.51 -1.99
C GLN A 58 5.91 16.42 -2.75
N TYR A 59 7.00 16.86 -2.12
CA TYR A 59 8.34 16.70 -2.67
C TYR A 59 8.74 15.21 -2.60
N ASP A 60 9.57 14.77 -3.55
CA ASP A 60 10.09 13.39 -3.55
C ASP A 60 10.94 13.12 -2.29
N LEU A 61 11.77 14.09 -1.91
CA LEU A 61 12.62 14.05 -0.71
C LEU A 61 11.83 13.90 0.61
N GLU A 62 10.54 14.27 0.63
CA GLU A 62 9.69 14.08 1.80
C GLU A 62 9.11 12.66 1.89
N ARG A 63 9.22 11.88 0.82
CA ARG A 63 8.63 10.54 0.68
C ARG A 63 9.65 9.43 0.86
N VAL A 64 10.93 9.72 0.70
CA VAL A 64 12.02 8.75 0.77
C VAL A 64 13.01 9.11 1.88
N LYS A 65 13.60 8.10 2.52
CA LYS A 65 14.70 8.29 3.48
C LYS A 65 16.08 8.21 2.83
N LYS A 66 16.18 7.41 1.76
CA LYS A 66 17.33 7.30 0.86
C LYS A 66 16.80 7.45 -0.55
N THR A 67 17.39 8.33 -1.35
CA THR A 67 16.85 8.74 -2.66
C THR A 67 16.71 7.59 -3.66
N GLU A 68 17.55 6.57 -3.53
CA GLU A 68 17.57 5.38 -4.37
C GLU A 68 16.51 4.34 -3.97
N TRP A 69 15.78 4.53 -2.86
CA TRP A 69 14.78 3.58 -2.37
C TRP A 69 13.42 4.23 -2.15
N LEU A 70 12.44 3.78 -2.91
CA LEU A 70 11.03 4.09 -2.69
C LEU A 70 10.32 2.92 -2.01
N VAL A 71 9.67 3.22 -0.89
CA VAL A 71 8.87 2.26 -0.12
C VAL A 71 7.47 2.83 0.06
N VAL A 72 6.45 2.14 -0.47
CA VAL A 72 5.05 2.59 -0.40
C VAL A 72 4.10 1.43 -0.17
N ILE A 73 2.95 1.72 0.43
CA ILE A 73 1.83 0.79 0.54
C ILE A 73 1.14 0.71 -0.83
N GLY A 74 1.09 -0.48 -1.41
CA GLY A 74 0.53 -0.79 -2.73
C GLY A 74 -1.01 -0.83 -2.74
N VAL A 75 -1.65 0.05 -1.98
CA VAL A 75 -3.11 0.14 -1.84
C VAL A 75 -3.55 1.48 -2.43
N CYS A 76 -4.26 1.44 -3.55
CA CYS A 76 -4.77 2.62 -4.23
C CYS A 76 -5.68 3.41 -3.28
N THR A 77 -5.41 4.71 -3.12
CA THR A 77 -6.16 5.56 -2.17
C THR A 77 -7.57 5.92 -2.66
N HIS A 78 -7.97 5.44 -3.83
CA HIS A 78 -9.36 5.56 -4.29
C HIS A 78 -10.27 4.60 -3.49
N LEU A 79 -10.16 3.30 -3.77
CA LEU A 79 -11.01 2.25 -3.19
C LEU A 79 -10.24 0.97 -2.82
N GLY A 80 -8.92 1.07 -2.66
CA GLY A 80 -8.11 -0.02 -2.09
C GLY A 80 -7.64 -1.10 -3.08
N CYS A 81 -7.84 -0.93 -4.39
CA CYS A 81 -7.25 -1.84 -5.39
C CYS A 81 -5.71 -1.82 -5.35
N ILE A 82 -5.08 -2.88 -5.85
CA ILE A 82 -3.61 -2.97 -5.97
C ILE A 82 -3.18 -2.38 -7.33
N PRO A 83 -2.39 -1.29 -7.36
CA PRO A 83 -1.85 -0.74 -8.60
C PRO A 83 -0.81 -1.67 -9.25
N ILE A 84 -0.76 -1.67 -10.58
CA ILE A 84 0.19 -2.42 -11.39
C ILE A 84 1.50 -1.61 -11.52
N PRO A 85 2.69 -2.20 -11.26
CA PRO A 85 3.98 -1.54 -11.46
C PRO A 85 4.28 -1.23 -12.93
N ASN A 86 5.05 -0.17 -13.17
CA ASN A 86 5.60 0.20 -14.48
C ASN A 86 4.54 0.32 -15.58
N ALA A 87 3.34 0.74 -15.19
CA ALA A 87 2.19 0.86 -16.08
C ALA A 87 1.57 2.26 -15.98
N GLY A 88 0.80 2.62 -17.00
CA GLY A 88 0.20 3.94 -17.15
C GLY A 88 1.20 5.01 -17.61
N ASP A 89 0.67 6.22 -17.81
CA ASP A 89 1.36 7.30 -18.53
C ASP A 89 2.52 7.97 -17.76
N CYS A 90 2.75 7.62 -16.49
CA CYS A 90 3.65 8.36 -15.61
C CYS A 90 4.85 7.54 -15.09
N GLY A 91 5.09 6.34 -15.65
CA GLY A 91 6.26 5.51 -15.34
C GLY A 91 6.29 4.90 -13.92
N GLY A 92 5.27 5.15 -13.11
CA GLY A 92 5.12 4.63 -11.75
C GLY A 92 4.16 3.46 -11.69
N TRP A 93 2.90 3.76 -11.38
CA TRP A 93 1.87 2.76 -11.08
C TRP A 93 0.54 3.07 -11.76
N PHE A 94 -0.17 2.04 -12.18
CA PHE A 94 -1.50 2.19 -12.75
C PHE A 94 -2.52 1.32 -12.03
N CYS A 95 -3.58 1.94 -11.53
CA CYS A 95 -4.71 1.23 -10.93
C CYS A 95 -5.82 1.04 -11.97
N PRO A 96 -6.04 -0.18 -12.49
CA PRO A 96 -6.98 -0.43 -13.59
C PRO A 96 -8.45 -0.29 -13.19
N CYS A 97 -8.77 -0.30 -11.89
CA CYS A 97 -10.16 -0.26 -11.42
C CYS A 97 -10.93 0.97 -11.92
N HIS A 98 -10.31 2.15 -11.87
CA HIS A 98 -10.93 3.42 -12.32
C HIS A 98 -9.90 4.35 -12.98
N GLY A 99 -8.78 3.80 -13.43
CA GLY A 99 -7.74 4.54 -14.16
C GLY A 99 -7.00 5.58 -13.33
N SER A 100 -6.52 5.24 -12.12
CA SER A 100 -5.63 6.14 -11.36
C SER A 100 -4.17 5.91 -11.76
N HIS A 101 -3.48 6.98 -12.14
CA HIS A 101 -2.08 6.95 -12.58
C HIS A 101 -1.20 7.61 -11.52
N TYR A 102 -0.18 6.89 -11.08
CA TYR A 102 0.81 7.39 -10.12
C TYR A 102 2.15 7.52 -10.82
N ASP A 103 2.88 8.58 -10.51
CA ASP A 103 4.25 8.77 -11.01
C ASP A 103 5.26 7.87 -10.27
N ILE A 104 6.52 8.01 -10.64
CA ILE A 104 7.61 7.21 -10.11
C ILE A 104 7.83 7.37 -8.60
N SER A 105 7.45 8.51 -8.01
CA SER A 105 7.46 8.75 -6.56
C SER A 105 6.16 8.25 -5.89
N SER A 106 5.29 7.58 -6.65
CA SER A 106 3.95 7.13 -6.26
C SER A 106 3.00 8.28 -5.92
N ARG A 107 3.16 9.43 -6.58
CA ARG A 107 2.25 10.58 -6.44
C ARG A 107 1.14 10.51 -7.48
N ILE A 108 -0.08 10.81 -7.07
CA ILE A 108 -1.25 10.74 -7.96
C ILE A 108 -1.18 11.84 -9.03
N ARG A 109 -1.28 11.43 -10.29
CA ARG A 109 -1.25 12.31 -11.46
C ARG A 109 -2.62 12.46 -12.10
N ASN A 110 -3.27 11.33 -12.38
CA ASN A 110 -4.55 11.27 -13.09
C ASN A 110 -5.50 10.27 -12.45
N GLY A 111 -6.80 10.37 -12.77
CA GLY A 111 -7.85 9.49 -12.26
C GLY A 111 -8.47 9.95 -10.94
N PRO A 112 -9.36 9.15 -10.32
CA PRO A 112 -10.18 9.57 -9.18
C PRO A 112 -9.51 9.48 -7.81
N ALA A 113 -8.33 8.86 -7.67
CA ALA A 113 -7.68 8.73 -6.36
C ALA A 113 -7.39 10.12 -5.74
N PRO A 114 -7.80 10.41 -4.49
CA PRO A 114 -7.62 11.74 -3.91
C PRO A 114 -6.17 12.03 -3.46
N TYR A 115 -5.39 11.00 -3.10
CA TYR A 115 -4.09 11.13 -2.44
C TYR A 115 -2.98 10.32 -3.13
N ASN A 116 -1.73 10.58 -2.74
CA ASN A 116 -0.57 9.78 -3.14
C ASN A 116 -0.59 8.41 -2.45
N LEU A 117 0.12 7.41 -2.96
CA LEU A 117 0.29 6.16 -2.21
C LEU A 117 1.01 6.44 -0.88
N GLU A 118 0.52 5.79 0.16
CA GLU A 118 0.99 5.96 1.54
C GLU A 118 2.41 5.44 1.69
N VAL A 119 3.26 6.20 2.39
CA VAL A 119 4.62 5.76 2.76
C VAL A 119 4.53 5.14 4.15
N PRO A 120 4.85 3.84 4.32
CA PRO A 120 4.77 3.21 5.63
C PRO A 120 5.89 3.72 6.55
N ILE A 121 5.78 3.44 7.84
CA ILE A 121 6.87 3.71 8.78
C ILE A 121 7.93 2.61 8.60
N TYR A 122 9.08 2.97 8.03
CA TYR A 122 10.22 2.05 7.85
C TYR A 122 11.52 2.64 8.37
N THR A 123 12.55 1.82 8.57
CA THR A 123 13.91 2.24 8.97
C THR A 123 14.94 1.31 8.35
N PHE A 124 16.04 1.85 7.86
CA PHE A 124 17.21 1.07 7.43
C PHE A 124 17.98 0.63 8.67
N LEU A 125 18.16 -0.68 8.86
CA LEU A 125 18.98 -1.23 9.95
C LEU A 125 20.46 -1.26 9.55
N ASP A 126 20.73 -1.62 8.30
CA ASP A 126 22.04 -1.59 7.66
C ASP A 126 21.87 -1.34 6.14
N GLU A 127 22.90 -1.62 5.33
CA GLU A 127 22.87 -1.42 3.87
C GLU A 127 21.89 -2.35 3.14
N ASN A 128 21.64 -3.55 3.68
CA ASN A 128 20.87 -4.62 3.05
C ASN A 128 19.57 -4.96 3.79
N GLN A 129 19.33 -4.35 4.96
CA GLN A 129 18.17 -4.64 5.81
C GLN A 129 17.27 -3.44 5.99
N LEU A 130 15.99 -3.63 5.62
CA LEU A 130 14.91 -2.68 5.79
C LEU A 130 13.89 -3.25 6.80
N LEU A 131 13.67 -2.54 7.90
CA LEU A 131 12.61 -2.85 8.85
C LEU A 131 11.37 -2.01 8.50
N ILE A 132 10.26 -2.67 8.17
CA ILE A 132 8.97 -2.02 7.94
C ILE A 132 8.06 -2.33 9.13
N ARG A 133 7.57 -1.29 9.79
CA ARG A 133 6.63 -1.45 10.90
C ARG A 133 5.23 -1.62 10.32
N ALA A 134 4.50 -2.61 10.80
CA ALA A 134 3.12 -2.83 10.43
C ALA A 134 2.32 -1.54 10.70
N THR A 135 1.74 -0.96 9.66
CA THR A 135 0.78 0.13 9.78
C THR A 135 -0.50 -0.45 10.34
N GLY A 136 -0.67 -0.34 11.66
CA GLY A 136 -1.94 -0.69 12.31
C GLY A 136 -3.03 0.27 11.84
N LYS A 137 -3.95 -0.24 11.02
CA LYS A 137 -5.31 0.31 10.91
C LYS A 137 -6.23 -0.51 11.79
#